data_AF-A0A2M6ZLN0-F1
#
_entry.id   AF-A0A2M6ZLN0-F1
#
_cell.length_a   1.000
_cell.length_b   1.000
_cell.length_c   1.000
_cell.angle_alpha   90.00
_cell.angle_beta   90.00
_cell.angle_gamma   90.00
#
_symmetry.space_group_name_H-M   'P 1'
#
loop_
_entity.id
_entity.type
_entity.pdbx_description
1 polymer ?
#
loop_
_entity_poly.entity_id
_entity_poly.type
_entity_poly.pdbx_seq_one_letter_code
_entity_poly.pdbx_strand_id
1 'polypeptide(L)' 'MEKGIDQDLLAKFKAVAQGPEADLLRELLNVLYYRQRKYDREPLSEEDWAAIRKGKEAIKRGEFVTLEELEKDLGL' A
#
# COMPACT_ATOMS: atom_id res chain seq x y z
N MET A 1 18.31 16.09 16.67
CA MET A 1 17.51 16.37 17.87
C MET A 1 16.44 15.29 17.97
N GLU A 2 16.47 14.48 19.03
CA GLU A 2 15.31 13.66 19.39
C GLU A 2 14.13 14.62 19.56
N LYS A 3 13.15 14.54 18.66
CA LYS A 3 11.88 15.23 18.87
C LYS A 3 11.19 14.45 19.99
N GLY A 4 11.31 14.96 21.22
CA GLY A 4 10.50 14.47 22.33
C GLY A 4 9.03 14.41 21.92
N ILE A 5 8.33 13.39 22.40
CA ILE A 5 6.90 13.23 22.10
C ILE A 5 6.17 14.46 22.63
N ASP A 6 5.46 15.15 21.74
CA ASP A 6 4.56 16.24 22.10
C ASP A 6 3.54 15.71 23.12
N GLN A 7 3.57 16.29 24.33
CA GLN A 7 2.76 15.82 25.44
C GLN A 7 1.27 16.11 25.24
N ASP A 8 0.91 17.17 24.51
CA ASP A 8 -0.48 17.46 24.16
C ASP A 8 -1.01 16.42 23.16
N LEU A 9 -0.20 16.06 22.17
CA LEU A 9 -0.52 14.97 21.24
C LEU A 9 -0.71 13.65 21.98
N LEU A 10 0.18 13.31 22.92
CA LEU A 10 0.08 12.09 23.72
C LEU A 10 -1.19 12.08 24.58
N ALA A 11 -1.56 13.22 25.18
CA ALA A 11 -2.76 13.35 26.00
C ALA A 11 -4.03 13.13 25.15
N LYS A 12 -4.13 13.79 23.98
CA LYS A 12 -5.24 13.59 23.03
C LYS A 12 -5.34 12.15 22.58
N PHE A 13 -4.22 11.53 22.27
CA PHE A 13 -4.18 10.13 21.85
C PHE A 13 -4.73 9.20 22.94
N LYS A 14 -4.32 9.39 24.20
CA LYS A 14 -4.83 8.61 25.34
C LYS A 14 -6.32 8.82 25.56
N ALA A 15 -6.81 10.06 25.44
CA ALA A 15 -8.22 10.37 25.62
C ALA A 15 -9.10 9.64 24.58
N VAL A 16 -8.71 9.66 23.30
CA VAL A 16 -9.45 8.96 22.24
C VAL A 16 -9.31 7.44 22.37
N ALA A 17 -8.12 6.94 22.74
CA ALA A 17 -7.89 5.50 22.93
C ALA A 17 -8.68 4.88 24.10
N GLN A 18 -9.13 5.71 25.05
CA GLN A 18 -9.98 5.30 26.19
C GLN A 18 -11.47 5.61 25.96
N GLY A 19 -11.81 6.27 24.84
CA GLY A 19 -13.17 6.67 24.48
C GLY A 19 -13.86 5.68 23.54
N PRO A 20 -15.11 5.97 23.14
CA PRO A 20 -15.89 5.11 22.24
C PRO A 20 -15.28 4.97 20.84
N GLU A 21 -14.40 5.89 20.42
CA GLU A 21 -13.73 5.87 19.12
C GLU A 21 -12.36 5.15 19.14
N ALA A 22 -12.05 4.42 20.22
CA ALA A 22 -10.77 3.74 20.39
C ALA A 22 -10.43 2.77 19.23
N ASP A 23 -11.43 2.06 18.71
CA ASP A 23 -11.23 1.12 17.59
C ASP A 23 -10.91 1.86 16.28
N LEU A 24 -11.60 2.96 16.01
CA LEU A 24 -11.31 3.81 14.84
C LEU A 24 -9.88 4.37 14.90
N LEU A 25 -9.42 4.79 16.09
CA LEU A 25 -8.06 5.25 16.28
C LEU A 25 -7.03 4.14 16.00
N ARG A 26 -7.31 2.90 16.43
CA ARG A 26 -6.45 1.74 16.18
C ARG A 26 -6.38 1.41 14.69
N GLU A 27 -7.52 1.44 13.98
CA GLU A 27 -7.57 1.22 12.55
C GLU A 27 -6.78 2.28 11.78
N LEU A 28 -6.95 3.56 12.13
CA LEU A 28 -6.21 4.65 11.53
C LEU A 28 -4.70 4.48 11.74
N LEU A 29 -4.27 4.15 12.97
CA LEU A 29 -2.88 3.85 13.25
C LEU A 29 -2.35 2.68 12.44
N ASN A 30 -3.10 1.59 12.34
CA ASN A 30 -2.71 0.43 11.56
C ASN A 30 -2.52 0.80 10.09
N VAL A 31 -3.45 1.56 9.50
CA VAL A 31 -3.31 2.06 8.13
C VAL A 31 -2.03 2.86 7.99
N LEU A 32 -1.79 3.85 8.86
CA LEU A 32 -0.64 4.74 8.72
C LEU A 32 0.70 4.03 8.98
N TYR A 33 0.77 3.18 10.01
CA TYR A 33 1.96 2.45 10.40
C TYR A 33 2.33 1.37 9.37
N TYR A 34 1.35 0.57 8.94
CA TYR A 34 1.59 -0.48 7.95
C TYR A 34 1.65 0.05 6.51
N ARG A 35 1.09 1.23 6.19
CA ARG A 35 1.26 1.87 4.87
C ARG A 35 2.72 2.17 4.54
N GLN A 36 3.59 2.28 5.54
CA GLN A 36 5.03 2.38 5.29
C GLN A 36 5.72 1.03 5.11
N ARG A 37 5.13 -0.06 5.63
CA ARG A 37 5.72 -1.41 5.58
C ARG A 37 5.21 -2.31 4.45
N LYS A 38 3.98 -2.09 3.97
CA LYS A 38 3.30 -2.98 3.00
C LYS A 38 3.44 -2.55 1.55
N TYR A 39 3.90 -1.34 1.28
CA TYR A 39 4.08 -0.85 -0.07
C TYR A 39 5.57 -0.66 -0.31
N ASP A 40 6.06 -1.28 -1.39
CA ASP A 40 7.32 -0.87 -1.97
C ASP A 40 7.19 0.62 -2.36
N ARG A 41 8.09 1.42 -1.81
CA ARG A 41 8.15 2.87 -2.05
C ARG A 41 9.34 3.24 -2.91
N GLU A 42 10.15 2.26 -3.29
CA GLU A 42 11.21 2.48 -4.23
C GLU A 42 10.60 2.87 -5.58
N PRO A 43 11.19 3.84 -6.28
CA PRO A 43 10.84 4.07 -7.66
C PRO A 43 10.99 2.77 -8.45
N LEU A 44 10.08 2.53 -9.40
CA LEU A 44 10.21 1.41 -10.33
C LEU A 44 11.60 1.41 -10.96
N SER A 45 12.25 0.25 -10.96
CA SER A 45 13.56 0.05 -11.57
C SER A 45 13.49 0.24 -13.09
N GLU A 46 14.64 0.36 -13.75
CA GLU A 46 14.67 0.41 -15.22
C GLU A 46 14.11 -0.88 -15.85
N GLU A 47 14.27 -2.02 -15.18
CA GLU A 47 13.73 -3.31 -15.58
C GLU A 47 12.19 -3.31 -15.51
N ASP A 48 11.61 -2.80 -14.42
CA ASP A 48 10.16 -2.66 -14.28
C ASP A 48 9.59 -1.76 -15.39
N TRP A 49 10.25 -0.64 -15.66
CA TRP A 49 9.85 0.25 -16.74
C TRP A 49 9.97 -0.41 -18.11
N ALA A 50 10.99 -1.23 -18.33
CA ALA A 50 11.15 -2.01 -19.56
C ALA A 50 10.03 -3.04 -19.71
N ALA A 51 9.67 -3.76 -18.64
CA ALA A 51 8.57 -4.72 -18.64
C ALA A 51 7.22 -4.04 -18.95
N ILE A 52 6.95 -2.89 -18.33
CA ILE A 52 5.75 -2.09 -18.60
C ILE A 52 5.69 -1.63 -20.07
N ARG A 53 6.81 -1.15 -20.62
CA ARG A 53 6.87 -0.75 -22.04
C ARG A 53 6.59 -1.94 -22.96
N LYS A 54 7.24 -3.08 -22.72
CA LYS A 54 7.04 -4.31 -23.50
C LYS A 54 5.57 -4.77 -23.46
N GLY A 55 4.96 -4.77 -22.28
CA GLY A 55 3.55 -5.12 -22.12
C GLY A 55 2.61 -4.18 -22.89
N LYS A 56 2.86 -2.87 -22.85
CA LYS A 56 2.10 -1.89 -23.64
C LYS A 56 2.22 -2.12 -25.15
N GLU A 57 3.39 -2.52 -25.63
CA GLU A 57 3.59 -2.84 -27.05
C GLU A 57 2.91 -4.16 -27.44
N ALA A 58 2.94 -5.17 -26.58
CA ALA A 58 2.23 -6.44 -26.78
C ALA A 58 0.71 -6.20 -26.92
N ILE A 59 0.12 -5.43 -26.01
CA ILE A 59 -1.30 -5.05 -26.08
C ILE A 59 -1.61 -4.32 -27.40
N LYS A 60 -0.75 -3.41 -27.86
CA LYS A 60 -0.93 -2.71 -29.15
C LYS A 60 -0.89 -3.66 -30.35
N ARG A 61 -0.15 -4.77 -30.26
CA ARG A 61 -0.10 -5.82 -31.29
C ARG A 61 -1.24 -6.83 -31.17
N GLY A 62 -2.10 -6.71 -30.16
CA GLY A 62 -3.17 -7.67 -29.86
C GLY A 62 -2.68 -8.91 -29.11
N GLU A 63 -1.46 -8.89 -28.57
CA GLU A 63 -0.90 -9.95 -27.74
C GLU A 63 -1.35 -9.73 -26.28
N PHE A 64 -2.54 -10.23 -25.94
CA PHE A 64 -3.09 -10.25 -24.58
C PHE A 64 -3.88 -11.54 -24.34
N VAL A 65 -4.08 -11.87 -23.08
CA VAL A 65 -4.99 -12.94 -22.63
C VAL A 65 -6.13 -12.32 -21.84
N THR A 66 -7.28 -12.99 -21.79
CA THR A 66 -8.34 -12.57 -20.87
C THR A 66 -7.99 -12.92 -19.43
N LEU A 67 -8.72 -12.32 -18.48
CA LEU A 67 -8.53 -12.64 -17.07
C LEU A 67 -8.86 -14.12 -16.80
N GLU A 68 -9.93 -14.63 -17.41
CA GLU A 68 -10.36 -16.02 -17.27
C GLU A 68 -9.31 -17.01 -17.81
N GLU A 69 -8.67 -16.68 -18.93
CA GLU A 69 -7.56 -17.47 -19.49
C GLU A 69 -6.35 -17.48 -18.54
N LEU A 70 -6.01 -16.32 -17.98
CA LEU A 70 -4.92 -16.17 -17.03
C LEU A 70 -5.18 -16.93 -15.72
N GLU A 71 -6.38 -16.82 -15.15
CA GLU A 71 -6.77 -17.52 -13.92
C GLU A 71 -6.68 -19.03 -14.08
N LYS A 72 -7.17 -19.54 -15.23
CA LYS A 72 -7.05 -20.96 -15.59
C LYS A 72 -5.59 -21.41 -15.67
N ASP A 73 -4.72 -20.63 -16.31
CA ASP A 73 -3.30 -20.96 -16.45
C ASP A 73 -2.56 -20.93 -15.10
N LEU A 74 -3.00 -20.08 -14.17
CA LEU A 74 -2.46 -19.98 -12.80
C LEU A 74 -3.10 -20.97 -11.81
N GLY A 75 -4.14 -21.69 -12.20
CA GLY A 75 -4.89 -22.61 -11.33
C GLY A 75 -5.66 -21.89 -10.21
N LEU A 76 -6.10 -20.66 -10.47
CA LEU A 76 -6.88 -19.82 -9.56
C LEU A 76 -8.39 -19.96 -9.78
#